data_AF-A0A368H2Q4-F1
#
_entry.id   AF-A0A368H2Q4-F1
#
_cell.length_a   1.000
_cell.length_b   1.000
_cell.length_c   1.000
_cell.angle_alpha   90.00
_cell.angle_beta   90.00
_cell.angle_gamma   90.00
#
_symmetry.space_group_name_H-M   'P 1'
#
loop_
_entity.id
_entity.type
_entity.pdbx_description
1 polymer ?
#
loop_
_entity_poly.entity_id
_entity_poly.type
_entity_poly.pdbx_seq_one_letter_code
_entity_poly.pdbx_strand_id
1 'polypeptide(L)' 'MKLVLLFALLFVSCVHTILPPYCRFPKAPGNCNMRMWRFGYDTREKRCVPFLYSGCGGNANHYITMQQCELACEINKN' A
#
# COMPACT_ATOMS: atom_id res chain seq x y z
N MET A 1 30.02 0.22 25.36
CA MET A 1 29.68 0.01 23.93
C MET A 1 28.47 -0.90 23.70
N LYS A 2 28.24 -1.98 24.47
CA LYS A 2 27.02 -2.82 24.36
C LYS A 2 25.69 -2.07 24.64
N LEU A 3 25.71 -1.03 25.49
CA LEU A 3 24.51 -0.25 25.83
C LEU A 3 24.00 0.63 24.66
N VAL A 4 24.89 1.14 23.80
CA VAL A 4 24.54 1.95 22.63
C VAL A 4 23.86 1.10 21.54
N LEU A 5 24.26 -0.17 21.40
CA LEU A 5 23.66 -1.12 20.46
C LEU A 5 22.23 -1.51 20.84
N LEU A 6 21.92 -1.63 22.14
CA LEU A 6 20.56 -1.91 22.62
C LEU A 6 19.61 -0.73 22.40
N PHE A 7 20.05 0.50 22.64
CA PHE A 7 19.25 1.69 22.30
C PHE A 7 19.05 1.83 20.78
N ALA A 8 20.07 1.56 19.95
CA ALA A 8 19.90 1.55 18.50
C ALA A 8 18.88 0.51 18.02
N LEU A 9 18.86 -0.70 18.58
CA LEU A 9 17.87 -1.75 18.22
C LEU A 9 16.43 -1.41 18.65
N LEU A 10 16.25 -0.61 19.69
CA LEU A 10 14.94 -0.13 20.15
C LEU A 10 14.43 1.08 19.36
N PHE A 11 15.30 1.86 18.71
CA PHE A 11 14.90 2.93 17.77
C PHE A 11 14.77 2.45 16.31
N VAL A 12 15.44 1.36 15.91
CA VAL A 12 15.48 0.88 14.51
C VAL A 12 14.27 0.03 14.09
N SER A 13 13.40 -0.37 15.01
CA SER A 13 12.27 -1.28 14.70
C SER A 13 10.89 -0.62 14.52
N CYS A 14 10.72 0.71 14.73
CA CYS A 14 9.37 1.33 14.70
C CYS A 14 9.22 2.70 13.99
N VAL A 15 10.29 3.38 13.56
CA VAL A 15 10.16 4.74 12.94
C VAL A 15 9.86 4.70 11.42
N HIS A 16 9.41 3.57 10.87
CA HIS A 16 9.18 3.44 9.42
C HIS A 16 7.90 2.67 9.03
N THR A 17 6.79 2.86 9.75
CA THR A 17 5.47 2.50 9.20
C THR A 17 4.87 3.67 8.43
N ILE A 18 5.59 4.21 7.45
CA ILE A 18 5.09 5.35 6.63
C ILE A 18 4.05 4.88 5.61
N LEU A 19 4.08 3.60 5.24
CA LEU A 19 3.08 3.00 4.36
C LEU A 19 1.94 2.40 5.18
N PRO A 20 0.69 2.86 4.99
CA PRO A 20 -0.46 2.27 5.64
C PRO A 20 -0.57 0.76 5.35
N PRO A 21 -1.00 -0.08 6.31
CA PRO A 21 -1.04 -1.53 6.12
C PRO A 21 -1.85 -1.99 4.91
N TYR A 22 -2.96 -1.30 4.61
CA TYR A 22 -3.80 -1.63 3.47
C TYR A 22 -3.08 -1.46 2.12
N CYS A 23 -2.12 -0.55 2.00
CA CYS A 23 -1.32 -0.40 0.79
C CYS A 23 -0.40 -1.61 0.53
N ARG A 24 -0.20 -2.48 1.53
CA ARG A 24 0.57 -3.73 1.37
C ARG A 24 -0.30 -4.92 0.96
N PHE A 25 -1.62 -4.76 0.94
CA PHE A 25 -2.50 -5.84 0.50
C PHE A 25 -2.33 -6.11 -1.00
N PRO A 26 -2.53 -7.35 -1.46
CA PRO A 26 -2.52 -7.63 -2.90
C PRO A 26 -3.65 -6.85 -3.58
N LYS A 27 -3.44 -6.44 -4.83
CA LYS A 27 -4.53 -5.98 -5.69
C LYS A 27 -5.51 -7.13 -5.86
N ALA A 28 -6.71 -7.01 -5.29
CA ALA A 28 -7.67 -8.09 -5.23
C ALA A 28 -8.83 -7.84 -6.21
N PRO A 29 -8.93 -8.59 -7.32
CA PRO A 29 -10.00 -8.41 -8.30
C PRO A 29 -11.39 -8.65 -7.73
N GLY A 30 -11.52 -9.45 -6.68
CA GLY A 30 -12.83 -9.92 -6.19
C GLY A 30 -13.41 -11.03 -7.09
N ASN A 31 -14.67 -11.37 -6.85
CA ASN A 31 -15.34 -12.54 -7.45
C ASN A 31 -16.71 -12.25 -8.08
N CYS A 32 -16.98 -10.98 -8.41
CA CYS A 32 -18.17 -10.57 -9.17
C CYS A 32 -17.91 -10.54 -10.70
N ASN A 33 -18.88 -10.06 -11.48
CA ASN A 33 -18.85 -10.11 -12.95
C ASN A 33 -18.66 -8.74 -13.62
N MET A 34 -18.48 -7.66 -12.86
CA MET A 34 -18.23 -6.33 -13.45
C MET A 34 -16.77 -6.18 -13.87
N ARG A 35 -16.49 -5.24 -14.77
CA ARG A 35 -15.13 -4.91 -15.20
C ARG A 35 -14.86 -3.44 -14.91
N MET A 36 -14.33 -3.15 -13.73
CA MET A 36 -14.08 -1.78 -13.27
C MET A 36 -12.58 -1.52 -13.17
N TRP A 37 -12.08 -0.53 -13.90
CA TRP A 37 -10.71 -0.06 -13.70
C TRP A 37 -10.58 0.59 -12.32
N ARG A 38 -9.57 0.18 -11.57
CA ARG A 38 -9.16 0.74 -10.29
C ARG A 38 -7.65 0.88 -10.25
N PHE A 39 -7.15 1.65 -9.30
CA PHE A 39 -5.73 1.78 -9.01
C PHE A 39 -5.43 1.11 -7.68
N GLY A 40 -4.31 0.39 -7.58
CA GLY A 40 -3.84 -0.17 -6.32
C GLY A 40 -2.33 -0.06 -6.23
N TYR A 41 -1.81 0.11 -5.02
CA TYR A 41 -0.38 0.22 -4.79
C TYR A 41 0.30 -1.13 -5.03
N ASP A 42 1.35 -1.15 -5.84
CA ASP A 42 2.22 -2.31 -5.99
C ASP A 42 3.49 -2.10 -5.17
N THR A 43 3.69 -2.92 -4.13
CA THR A 43 4.86 -2.81 -3.25
C THR A 43 6.17 -3.23 -3.92
N ARG A 44 6.11 -3.99 -5.02
CA ARG A 44 7.31 -4.37 -5.80
C ARG A 44 7.72 -3.23 -6.71
N GLU A 45 6.75 -2.59 -7.37
CA GLU A 45 7.01 -1.45 -8.25
C GLU A 45 7.08 -0.11 -7.50
N LYS A 46 6.70 -0.10 -6.21
CA LYS A 46 6.64 1.07 -5.32
C LYS A 46 5.83 2.23 -5.89
N ARG A 47 4.76 1.91 -6.62
CA ARG A 47 3.89 2.89 -7.28
C ARG A 47 2.46 2.38 -7.39
N CYS A 48 1.53 3.29 -7.63
CA CYS A 48 0.17 2.93 -8.00
C CYS A 48 0.09 2.40 -9.44
N VAL A 49 -0.64 1.30 -9.63
CA VAL A 49 -0.85 0.65 -10.93
C VAL A 49 -2.32 0.34 -11.18
N PRO A 50 -2.81 0.40 -12.43
CA PRO A 50 -4.18 0.04 -12.75
C PRO A 50 -4.39 -1.49 -12.64
N PHE A 51 -5.58 -1.90 -12.22
CA PHE A 51 -6.03 -3.29 -12.26
C PHE A 51 -7.55 -3.38 -12.41
N LEU A 52 -8.04 -4.59 -12.72
CA LEU A 52 -9.46 -4.83 -12.89
C LEU A 52 -10.10 -5.31 -11.57
N TYR A 53 -11.09 -4.56 -11.10
CA TYR A 53 -11.94 -4.91 -9.98
C TYR A 53 -13.31 -5.38 -10.47
N SER A 54 -13.82 -6.44 -9.86
CA SER A 54 -15.01 -7.17 -10.28
C SER A 54 -16.33 -6.56 -9.80
N GLY A 55 -16.28 -5.51 -8.97
CA GLY A 55 -17.45 -4.84 -8.41
C GLY A 55 -17.81 -5.24 -6.98
N CYS A 56 -17.35 -6.40 -6.49
CA CYS A 56 -17.55 -6.82 -5.10
C CYS A 56 -16.34 -7.57 -4.54
N GLY A 57 -16.31 -7.76 -3.21
CA GLY A 57 -15.22 -8.42 -2.51
C GLY A 57 -13.94 -7.57 -2.53
N GLY A 58 -12.79 -8.23 -2.64
CA GLY A 58 -11.50 -7.54 -2.68
C GLY A 58 -11.03 -7.06 -1.30
N ASN A 59 -10.24 -5.99 -1.28
CA ASN A 59 -9.70 -5.38 -0.07
C ASN A 59 -9.49 -3.86 -0.28
N ALA A 60 -8.99 -3.17 0.75
CA ALA A 60 -8.84 -1.72 0.75
C ALA A 60 -7.75 -1.16 -0.20
N ASN A 61 -6.92 -1.99 -0.85
CA ASN A 61 -5.94 -1.54 -1.83
C ASN A 61 -6.58 -1.34 -3.22
N HIS A 62 -7.61 -0.49 -3.29
CA HIS A 62 -8.29 -0.16 -4.54
C HIS A 62 -8.89 1.26 -4.52
N TYR A 63 -8.54 2.07 -5.51
CA TYR A 63 -8.90 3.48 -5.61
C TYR A 63 -9.51 3.78 -6.98
N ILE A 64 -10.38 4.79 -7.06
CA ILE A 64 -11.05 5.14 -8.31
C ILE A 64 -10.10 5.90 -9.25
N THR A 65 -9.27 6.77 -8.69
CA THR A 65 -8.30 7.57 -9.46
C THR A 65 -6.87 7.26 -9.04
N MET A 66 -5.91 7.58 -9.93
CA MET A 66 -4.49 7.44 -9.64
C MET A 66 -4.08 8.30 -8.43
N GLN A 67 -4.52 9.55 -8.41
CA GLN A 67 -4.19 10.52 -7.36
C GLN A 67 -4.69 10.08 -5.98
N GLN A 68 -5.85 9.41 -5.90
CA GLN A 68 -6.34 8.84 -4.63
C GLN A 68 -5.40 7.74 -4.11
N CYS A 69 -4.90 6.90 -5.01
CA CYS A 69 -3.95 5.86 -4.64
C CYS A 69 -2.61 6.46 -4.21
N GLU A 70 -2.08 7.41 -4.98
CA GLU A 70 -0.81 8.08 -4.68
C GLU A 70 -0.89 8.81 -3.34
N LEU A 71 -1.95 9.59 -3.10
CA LEU A 71 -2.17 10.27 -1.83
C LEU A 71 -2.25 9.30 -0.63
N ALA A 72 -2.82 8.11 -0.84
CA ALA A 72 -3.01 7.14 0.23
C ALA A 72 -1.75 6.29 0.49
N CYS A 73 -0.98 5.98 -0.54
CA CYS A 73 0.02 4.91 -0.51
C CYS A 73 1.41 5.31 -1.03
N GLU A 74 1.57 6.46 -1.66
CA GLU A 74 2.90 6.99 -1.96
C GLU A 74 3.37 7.86 -0.80
N ILE A 75 4.47 7.43 -0.21
CA ILE A 75 5.16 8.21 0.82
C ILE A 75 5.65 9.48 0.13
N ASN A 76 5.15 10.65 0.56
CA ASN A 76 5.53 11.96 0.03
C ASN A 76 7.02 11.99 -0.31
N LYS A 77 7.34 12.13 -1.60
CA LYS A 77 8.69 12.42 -2.07
C LYS A 77 8.98 13.91 -1.93
N ASN A 78 8.88 14.44 -0.72
CA ASN A 78 9.55 15.65 -0.23
C ASN A 78 9.04 16.01 1.17
#